data_AF-A0A6L7CQ26-F1
#
_entry.id   AF-A0A6L7CQ26-F1
#
_cell.length_a   1.000
_cell.length_b   1.000
_cell.length_c   1.000
_cell.angle_alpha   90.00
_cell.angle_beta   90.00
_cell.angle_gamma   90.00
#
_symmetry.space_group_name_H-M   'P 1'
#
loop_
_entity.id
_entity.type
_entity.pdbx_description
1 polymer ?
#
loop_
_entity_poly.entity_id
_entity_poly.type
_entity_poly.pdbx_seq_one_letter_code
_entity_poly.pdbx_strand_id
1 'polypeptide(L)'
;SIFASHDKAPGWPWNDMTQCFSAPPAAAIVDRNCFSVSLYSAQKPGDMAFIRVASYYPVTMFSQVRTLPRGSAEAQYCELDVVPGDLNRFTLTGCLPQRSEPLPLAFAVQDGASYAGAILKDELKQAGITWSGTLLRQTQVNEPGTVVASKQSAPLHDLLKIMLKKSDNMIADTVFRMIGHARFNVPGTWRAGSDAVRQILRQQAGVDI
;
A
#
# COMPACT_ATOMS: atom_id res chain seq x y z
N SER A 1 -10.08 10.06 9.21
CA SER A 1 -11.54 9.90 9.40
C SER A 1 -12.35 9.90 8.11
N ILE A 2 -11.81 10.30 6.95
CA ILE A 2 -12.56 10.32 5.67
C ILE A 2 -13.08 8.93 5.25
N PHE A 3 -12.30 7.87 5.53
CA PHE A 3 -12.67 6.47 5.34
C PHE A 3 -12.69 5.71 6.67
N ALA A 4 -13.46 4.63 6.70
CA ALA A 4 -13.56 3.71 7.83
C ALA A 4 -13.62 2.25 7.35
N SER A 5 -13.66 1.30 8.31
CA SER A 5 -13.57 -0.14 8.04
C SER A 5 -12.24 -0.53 7.37
N HIS A 6 -12.19 -1.68 6.71
CA HIS A 6 -10.98 -2.18 6.05
C HIS A 6 -10.66 -1.40 4.77
N ASP A 7 -9.37 -1.22 4.50
CA ASP A 7 -8.86 -0.66 3.24
C ASP A 7 -8.74 -1.71 2.12
N LYS A 8 -9.34 -2.90 2.30
CA LYS A 8 -9.35 -4.00 1.33
C LYS A 8 -10.80 -4.39 1.06
N ALA A 9 -11.19 -4.51 -0.21
CA ALA A 9 -12.55 -4.84 -0.55
C ALA A 9 -12.85 -6.34 -0.29
N PRO A 10 -14.13 -6.71 -0.05
CA PRO A 10 -14.52 -8.11 0.02
C PRO A 10 -14.21 -8.85 -1.29
N GLY A 11 -13.73 -10.09 -1.18
CA GLY A 11 -13.43 -10.94 -2.35
C GLY A 11 -12.05 -10.74 -2.97
N TRP A 12 -11.24 -9.80 -2.47
CA TRP A 12 -9.86 -9.66 -2.92
C TRP A 12 -9.02 -10.90 -2.56
N PRO A 13 -8.26 -11.45 -3.53
CA PRO A 13 -7.37 -12.58 -3.28
C PRO A 13 -6.27 -12.15 -2.30
N TRP A 14 -6.12 -12.90 -1.21
CA TRP A 14 -5.20 -12.54 -0.13
C TRP A 14 -3.73 -12.54 -0.57
N ASN A 15 -3.37 -13.40 -1.52
CA ASN A 15 -2.01 -13.59 -2.02
C ASN A 15 -1.52 -12.42 -2.89
N ASP A 16 -2.42 -11.59 -3.41
CA ASP A 16 -2.04 -10.40 -4.18
C ASP A 16 -1.87 -9.15 -3.31
N MET A 17 -2.19 -9.22 -2.02
CA MET A 17 -2.19 -8.06 -1.11
C MET A 17 -0.81 -7.48 -0.82
N THR A 18 0.26 -8.19 -1.18
CA THR A 18 1.63 -7.68 -1.12
C THR A 18 2.11 -7.13 -2.47
N GLN A 19 1.33 -7.27 -3.55
CA GLN A 19 1.67 -6.75 -4.86
C GLN A 19 1.19 -5.30 -5.02
N CYS A 20 2.02 -4.43 -5.61
CA CYS A 20 1.69 -3.01 -5.71
C CYS A 20 0.41 -2.69 -6.53
N PHE A 21 0.00 -3.55 -7.47
CA PHE A 21 -1.25 -3.35 -8.20
C PHE A 21 -2.49 -3.56 -7.31
N SER A 22 -2.34 -4.27 -6.19
CA SER A 22 -3.38 -4.57 -5.20
C SER A 22 -3.06 -3.93 -3.85
N ALA A 23 -2.21 -2.90 -3.84
CA ALA A 23 -1.89 -2.16 -2.63
C ALA A 23 -3.17 -1.57 -2.02
N PRO A 24 -3.43 -1.75 -0.71
CA PRO A 24 -4.62 -1.24 -0.06
C PRO A 24 -4.83 0.26 -0.35
N PRO A 25 -5.93 0.67 -1.03
CA PRO A 25 -6.21 2.05 -1.40
C PRO A 25 -6.70 2.87 -0.20
N ALA A 26 -5.87 2.97 0.84
CA ALA A 26 -6.16 3.60 2.12
C ALA A 26 -6.43 5.11 2.01
N ALA A 27 -6.90 5.72 3.10
CA ALA A 27 -7.01 7.19 3.17
C ALA A 27 -5.63 7.89 3.17
N ALA A 28 -4.59 7.22 3.65
CA ALA A 28 -3.21 7.70 3.66
C ALA A 28 -2.42 6.96 2.59
N ILE A 29 -2.11 7.66 1.50
CA ILE A 29 -1.32 7.15 0.38
C ILE A 29 -0.17 8.12 0.10
N VAL A 30 1.05 7.59 0.09
CA VAL A 30 2.24 8.31 -0.38
C VAL A 30 2.94 7.43 -1.41
N ASP A 31 3.29 7.98 -2.57
CA ASP A 31 3.90 7.26 -3.70
C ASP A 31 3.23 5.91 -4.02
N ARG A 32 1.89 5.96 -4.11
CA ARG A 32 1.03 4.80 -4.40
C ARG A 32 1.13 3.65 -3.38
N ASN A 33 1.63 3.90 -2.17
CA ASN A 33 1.83 2.87 -1.15
C ASN A 33 2.60 1.66 -1.70
N CYS A 34 3.60 1.92 -2.55
CA CYS A 34 4.45 0.91 -3.17
C CYS A 34 5.91 1.27 -2.94
N PHE A 35 6.72 0.30 -2.53
CA PHE A 35 8.15 0.48 -2.35
C PHE A 35 8.92 -0.67 -2.99
N SER A 36 10.16 -0.41 -3.38
CA SER A 36 11.03 -1.40 -4.02
C SER A 36 12.17 -1.84 -3.11
N VAL A 37 12.56 -3.10 -3.23
CA VAL A 37 13.75 -3.68 -2.59
C VAL A 37 14.59 -4.45 -3.61
N SER A 38 15.84 -4.70 -3.26
CA SER A 38 16.74 -5.59 -4.01
C SER A 38 17.16 -6.76 -3.12
N LEU A 39 16.87 -7.98 -3.55
CA LEU A 39 17.28 -9.20 -2.86
C LEU A 39 18.53 -9.80 -3.53
N TYR A 40 19.60 -9.96 -2.76
CA TYR A 40 20.88 -10.48 -3.23
C TYR A 40 21.10 -11.89 -2.68
N SER A 41 21.44 -12.85 -3.54
CA SER A 41 21.92 -14.15 -3.10
C SER A 41 23.28 -14.02 -2.42
N ALA A 42 23.53 -14.83 -1.39
CA ALA A 42 24.83 -14.91 -0.72
C ALA A 42 25.91 -15.54 -1.62
N GLN A 43 27.17 -15.21 -1.35
CA GLN A 43 28.31 -15.80 -2.08
C GLN A 43 28.48 -17.30 -1.79
N LYS A 44 28.16 -17.72 -0.57
CA LYS A 44 28.23 -19.12 -0.15
C LYS A 44 26.81 -19.70 -0.11
N PRO A 45 26.54 -20.81 -0.82
CA PRO A 45 25.27 -21.52 -0.68
C PRO A 45 25.02 -21.97 0.76
N GLY A 46 23.76 -21.93 1.17
CA GLY A 46 23.33 -22.20 2.55
C GLY A 46 23.23 -20.94 3.42
N ASP A 47 23.98 -19.89 3.10
CA ASP A 47 23.88 -18.60 3.81
C ASP A 47 22.61 -17.85 3.39
N MET A 48 22.14 -16.96 4.27
CA MET A 48 20.95 -16.15 4.02
C MET A 48 21.20 -15.11 2.93
N ALA A 49 20.28 -15.01 1.98
CA ALA A 49 20.21 -13.89 1.05
C ALA A 49 19.99 -12.58 1.84
N PHE A 50 20.46 -11.45 1.33
CA PHE A 50 20.36 -10.16 2.02
C PHE A 50 19.56 -9.15 1.21
N ILE A 51 18.83 -8.29 1.92
CA ILE A 51 17.91 -7.31 1.34
C ILE A 51 18.58 -5.94 1.41
N ARG A 52 18.51 -5.18 0.31
CA ARG A 52 18.76 -3.74 0.30
C ARG A 52 17.47 -3.00 0.03
N VAL A 53 17.19 -1.99 0.85
CA VAL A 53 16.06 -1.07 0.73
C VAL A 53 16.57 0.34 0.95
N ALA A 54 16.01 1.32 0.24
CA ALA A 54 16.41 2.71 0.40
C ALA A 54 15.97 3.23 1.78
N SER A 55 16.82 4.02 2.44
CA SER A 55 16.62 4.47 3.82
C SER A 55 15.42 5.38 4.03
N TYR A 56 14.94 6.03 2.97
CA TYR A 56 13.76 6.89 3.02
C TYR A 56 12.44 6.11 3.03
N TYR A 57 12.45 4.80 2.77
CA TYR A 57 11.27 3.96 2.95
C TYR A 57 11.13 3.55 4.42
N PRO A 58 10.09 3.98 5.17
CA PRO A 58 9.90 3.61 6.57
C PRO A 58 9.29 2.21 6.70
N VAL A 59 9.99 1.21 6.19
CA VAL A 59 9.64 -0.22 6.25
C VAL A 59 10.74 -0.98 6.96
N THR A 60 10.40 -2.14 7.54
CA THR A 60 11.41 -3.02 8.16
C THR A 60 11.46 -4.36 7.44
N MET A 61 12.61 -4.68 6.85
CA MET A 61 12.81 -5.90 6.08
C MET A 61 13.59 -6.94 6.87
N PHE A 62 13.15 -8.20 6.81
CA PHE A 62 13.84 -9.36 7.36
C PHE A 62 14.04 -10.39 6.26
N SER A 63 15.19 -11.07 6.27
CA SER A 63 15.48 -12.17 5.36
C SER A 63 15.64 -13.47 6.12
N GLN A 64 14.85 -14.46 5.72
CA GLN A 64 14.98 -15.88 6.06
C GLN A 64 15.09 -16.70 4.77
N VAL A 65 15.53 -16.07 3.68
CA VAL A 65 15.69 -16.69 2.37
C VAL A 65 17.04 -17.37 2.32
N ARG A 66 17.07 -18.69 2.14
CA ARG A 66 18.32 -19.43 1.97
C ARG A 66 18.82 -19.33 0.54
N THR A 67 20.12 -19.08 0.39
CA THR A 67 20.76 -19.10 -0.94
C THR A 67 21.03 -20.54 -1.37
N LEU A 68 20.53 -20.94 -2.55
CA LEU A 68 20.78 -22.27 -3.11
C LEU A 68 21.93 -22.27 -4.12
N PRO A 69 22.72 -23.36 -4.23
CA PRO A 69 23.63 -23.54 -5.35
C PRO A 69 22.88 -23.50 -6.70
N ARG A 70 23.57 -23.06 -7.76
CA ARG A 70 23.01 -23.14 -9.12
C ARG A 70 22.73 -24.61 -9.47
N GLY A 71 21.53 -24.88 -10.02
CA GLY A 71 21.11 -26.24 -10.39
C GLY A 71 20.68 -27.13 -9.21
N SER A 72 20.49 -26.58 -8.02
CA SER A 72 19.96 -27.36 -6.88
C SER A 72 18.58 -27.94 -7.19
N ALA A 73 18.38 -29.22 -6.89
CA ALA A 73 17.08 -29.88 -7.01
C ALA A 73 16.01 -29.28 -6.08
N GLU A 74 16.44 -28.68 -4.96
CA GLU A 74 15.54 -27.99 -4.02
C GLU A 74 14.85 -26.77 -4.65
N ALA A 75 15.43 -26.21 -5.73
CA ALA A 75 14.85 -25.04 -6.40
C ALA A 75 13.50 -25.33 -7.07
N GLN A 76 13.14 -26.60 -7.30
CA GLN A 76 11.90 -26.96 -7.99
C GLN A 76 10.64 -26.67 -7.18
N TYR A 77 10.72 -26.81 -5.85
CA TYR A 77 9.56 -26.70 -4.95
C TYR A 77 9.83 -25.83 -3.72
N CYS A 78 10.97 -25.11 -3.69
CA CYS A 78 11.23 -24.11 -2.67
C CYS A 78 10.87 -22.73 -3.21
N GLU A 79 9.71 -22.23 -2.76
CA GLU A 79 9.18 -20.92 -3.15
C GLU A 79 10.03 -19.77 -2.60
N LEU A 80 9.79 -18.58 -3.14
CA LEU A 80 10.26 -17.30 -2.59
C LEU A 80 9.02 -16.49 -2.19
N ASP A 81 8.76 -16.42 -0.90
CA ASP A 81 7.54 -15.80 -0.36
C ASP A 81 7.84 -14.50 0.37
N VAL A 82 6.80 -13.67 0.50
CA VAL A 82 6.77 -12.48 1.35
C VAL A 82 5.67 -12.60 2.39
N VAL A 83 6.05 -12.45 3.66
CA VAL A 83 5.12 -12.48 4.78
C VAL A 83 5.03 -11.08 5.38
N PRO A 84 3.90 -10.36 5.19
CA PRO A 84 3.70 -9.07 5.83
C PRO A 84 3.40 -9.25 7.32
N GLY A 85 3.92 -8.34 8.14
CA GLY A 85 3.64 -8.23 9.56
C GLY A 85 3.19 -6.81 9.93
N ASP A 86 2.95 -6.61 11.22
CA ASP A 86 2.48 -5.32 11.74
C ASP A 86 3.49 -4.20 11.47
N LEU A 87 2.98 -2.96 11.39
CA LEU A 87 3.78 -1.74 11.24
C LEU A 87 4.75 -1.79 10.05
N ASN A 88 4.27 -2.29 8.90
CA ASN A 88 5.02 -2.38 7.64
C ASN A 88 6.35 -3.16 7.79
N ARG A 89 6.31 -4.24 8.57
CA ARG A 89 7.36 -5.26 8.63
C ARG A 89 7.12 -6.28 7.53
N PHE A 90 8.17 -6.72 6.84
CA PHE A 90 8.09 -7.75 5.81
C PHE A 90 9.23 -8.76 6.01
N THR A 91 8.89 -10.04 6.02
CA THR A 91 9.86 -11.13 6.08
C THR A 91 9.84 -11.87 4.75
N LEU A 92 10.98 -11.94 4.08
CA LEU A 92 11.15 -12.83 2.92
C LEU A 92 11.57 -14.21 3.40
N THR A 93 10.93 -15.25 2.88
CA THR A 93 11.16 -16.65 3.29
C THR A 93 11.39 -17.55 2.07
N GLY A 94 11.92 -18.75 2.32
CA GLY A 94 12.09 -19.76 1.28
C GLY A 94 13.49 -19.74 0.66
N CYS A 95 13.59 -19.78 -0.67
CA CYS A 95 14.85 -20.00 -1.35
C CYS A 95 15.14 -19.02 -2.49
N LEU A 96 16.42 -18.76 -2.73
CA LEU A 96 16.89 -18.01 -3.90
C LEU A 96 18.12 -18.71 -4.51
N PRO A 97 18.04 -19.22 -5.75
CA PRO A 97 19.22 -19.71 -6.47
C PRO A 97 20.28 -18.62 -6.65
N GLN A 98 21.56 -19.00 -6.54
CA GLN A 98 22.67 -18.08 -6.73
C GLN A 98 22.64 -17.39 -8.10
N ARG A 99 22.75 -16.07 -8.06
CA ARG A 99 22.69 -15.19 -9.23
C ARG A 99 23.71 -14.07 -9.12
N SER A 100 24.14 -13.53 -10.27
CA SER A 100 25.09 -12.41 -10.32
C SER A 100 24.44 -11.07 -10.00
N GLU A 101 23.18 -10.90 -10.44
CA GLU A 101 22.42 -9.66 -10.27
C GLU A 101 21.35 -9.79 -9.17
N PRO A 102 21.07 -8.71 -8.41
CA PRO A 102 19.98 -8.73 -7.45
C PRO A 102 18.62 -8.98 -8.11
N LEU A 103 17.70 -9.58 -7.36
CA LEU A 103 16.30 -9.68 -7.74
C LEU A 103 15.57 -8.38 -7.32
N PRO A 104 15.12 -7.54 -8.26
CA PRO A 104 14.27 -6.41 -7.93
C PRO A 104 12.88 -6.94 -7.55
N LEU A 105 12.38 -6.47 -6.41
CA LEU A 105 11.05 -6.78 -5.90
C LEU A 105 10.35 -5.48 -5.53
N ALA A 106 9.03 -5.45 -5.66
CA ALA A 106 8.21 -4.33 -5.24
C ALA A 106 7.03 -4.83 -4.40
N PHE A 107 6.79 -4.18 -3.27
CA PHE A 107 5.77 -4.58 -2.33
C PHE A 107 4.81 -3.44 -2.01
N ALA A 108 3.54 -3.81 -1.81
CA ALA A 108 2.52 -2.95 -1.27
C ALA A 108 2.77 -2.66 0.22
N VAL A 109 2.51 -1.43 0.63
CA VAL A 109 2.46 -1.01 2.03
C VAL A 109 1.12 -1.46 2.63
N GLN A 110 1.15 -2.17 3.76
CA GLN A 110 -0.05 -2.74 4.37
C GLN A 110 -0.72 -1.78 5.37
N ASP A 111 0.04 -0.92 6.05
CA ASP A 111 -0.45 0.13 6.93
C ASP A 111 -0.01 1.51 6.44
N GLY A 112 -0.82 2.06 5.51
CA GLY A 112 -0.56 3.38 4.93
C GLY A 112 -0.58 4.53 5.94
N ALA A 113 -1.30 4.40 7.06
CA ALA A 113 -1.35 5.44 8.08
C ALA A 113 -0.02 5.53 8.86
N SER A 114 0.51 4.38 9.29
CA SER A 114 1.82 4.33 9.94
C SER A 114 2.94 4.73 8.97
N TYR A 115 2.84 4.34 7.70
CA TYR A 115 3.79 4.71 6.66
C TYR A 115 3.83 6.23 6.42
N ALA A 116 2.68 6.85 6.16
CA ALA A 116 2.59 8.30 5.96
C ALA A 116 2.98 9.08 7.24
N GLY A 117 2.63 8.56 8.41
CA GLY A 117 3.04 9.13 9.70
C GLY A 117 4.56 9.13 9.86
N ALA A 118 5.23 8.03 9.50
CA ALA A 118 6.69 7.96 9.57
C ALA A 118 7.37 8.92 8.58
N ILE A 119 6.83 9.09 7.37
CA ILE A 119 7.31 10.09 6.39
C ILE A 119 7.13 11.51 6.96
N LEU A 120 5.94 11.85 7.44
CA LEU A 120 5.67 13.16 8.05
C LEU A 120 6.63 13.45 9.22
N LYS A 121 6.88 12.45 10.08
CA LYS A 121 7.82 12.56 11.20
C LYS A 121 9.23 12.90 10.73
N ASP A 122 9.68 12.29 9.64
CA ASP A 122 11.01 12.51 9.11
C ASP A 122 11.13 13.90 8.49
N GLU A 123 10.16 14.31 7.67
CA GLU A 123 10.10 15.64 7.06
C GLU A 123 10.06 16.76 8.11
N LEU A 124 9.27 16.61 9.18
CA LEU A 124 9.24 17.56 10.29
C LEU A 124 10.61 17.69 10.97
N LYS A 125 11.31 16.57 11.19
CA LYS A 125 12.66 16.58 11.77
C LYS A 125 13.67 17.25 10.86
N GLN A 126 13.63 16.95 9.56
CA GLN A 126 14.51 17.58 8.56
C GLN A 126 14.27 19.09 8.49
N ALA A 127 13.02 19.54 8.68
CA ALA A 127 12.65 20.95 8.78
C ALA A 127 12.98 21.60 10.14
N GLY A 128 13.58 20.86 11.09
CA GLY A 128 13.91 21.37 12.43
C GLY A 128 12.71 21.60 13.36
N ILE A 129 11.54 21.05 13.02
CA ILE A 129 10.32 21.17 13.83
C ILE A 129 10.33 20.09 14.92
N THR A 130 10.21 20.53 16.17
CA THR A 130 10.15 19.65 17.34
C THR A 130 8.72 19.54 17.88
N TRP A 131 8.42 18.43 18.56
CA TRP A 131 7.16 18.20 19.26
C TRP A 131 7.42 17.36 20.51
N SER A 132 6.58 17.50 21.53
CA SER A 132 6.73 16.81 22.83
C SER A 132 5.94 15.50 22.94
N GLY A 133 4.93 15.31 22.09
CA GLY A 133 4.07 14.12 22.09
C GLY A 133 4.55 12.97 21.20
N THR A 134 3.63 12.09 20.85
CA THR A 134 3.83 10.96 19.93
C THR A 134 2.90 11.08 18.72
N LEU A 135 3.19 10.33 17.66
CA LEU A 135 2.27 10.21 16.54
C LEU A 135 1.08 9.32 16.92
N LEU A 136 -0.13 9.83 16.69
CA LEU A 136 -1.38 9.15 16.97
C LEU A 136 -2.24 9.13 15.71
N ARG A 137 -2.93 8.02 15.47
CA ARG A 137 -3.88 7.89 14.36
C ARG A 137 -5.25 8.39 14.80
N GLN A 138 -5.83 9.33 14.05
CA GLN A 138 -7.19 9.84 14.28
C GLN A 138 -8.19 9.25 13.29
N THR A 139 -9.08 8.40 13.78
CA THR A 139 -10.06 7.67 12.95
C THR A 139 -11.45 8.27 12.99
N GLN A 140 -11.83 8.90 14.10
CA GLN A 140 -13.16 9.49 14.30
C GLN A 140 -13.30 10.86 13.62
N VAL A 141 -14.51 11.14 13.13
CA VAL A 141 -14.87 12.44 12.55
C VAL A 141 -14.72 13.53 13.62
N ASN A 142 -14.25 14.70 13.20
CA ASN A 142 -14.00 15.86 14.05
C ASN A 142 -14.07 17.14 13.19
N GLU A 143 -14.35 18.27 13.84
CA GLU A 143 -14.33 19.57 13.18
C GLU A 143 -12.91 19.94 12.75
N PRO A 144 -12.71 20.46 11.52
CA PRO A 144 -11.40 20.85 11.06
C PRO A 144 -10.87 22.04 11.86
N GLY A 145 -9.60 21.95 12.27
CA GLY A 145 -8.85 23.11 12.77
C GLY A 145 -8.48 24.09 11.65
N THR A 146 -7.64 25.08 11.97
CA THR A 146 -7.12 26.02 10.97
C THR A 146 -6.19 25.32 9.98
N VAL A 147 -6.50 25.41 8.69
CA VAL A 147 -5.68 24.84 7.61
C VAL A 147 -4.47 25.74 7.35
N VAL A 148 -3.26 25.22 7.60
CA VAL A 148 -1.99 25.96 7.42
C VAL A 148 -1.24 25.58 6.13
N ALA A 149 -1.52 24.41 5.57
CA ALA A 149 -0.97 23.93 4.30
C ALA A 149 -1.95 22.93 3.65
N SER A 150 -1.95 22.84 2.32
CA SER A 150 -2.80 21.88 1.61
C SER A 150 -2.19 21.46 0.27
N LYS A 151 -2.63 20.30 -0.22
CA LYS A 151 -2.35 19.82 -1.58
C LYS A 151 -3.62 19.25 -2.17
N GLN A 152 -3.93 19.64 -3.40
CA GLN A 152 -5.02 19.05 -4.19
C GLN A 152 -4.46 18.22 -5.33
N SER A 153 -5.18 17.18 -5.74
CA SER A 153 -4.84 16.35 -6.90
C SER A 153 -5.08 17.10 -8.22
N ALA A 154 -4.75 16.46 -9.34
CA ALA A 154 -5.33 16.85 -10.62
C ALA A 154 -6.88 16.75 -10.58
N PRO A 155 -7.60 17.44 -11.48
CA PRO A 155 -9.05 17.31 -11.61
C PRO A 155 -9.49 15.85 -11.75
N LEU A 156 -10.66 15.53 -11.19
CA LEU A 156 -11.19 14.15 -11.20
C LEU A 156 -11.26 13.58 -12.63
N HIS A 157 -11.66 14.37 -13.62
CA HIS A 157 -11.73 13.94 -15.01
C HIS A 157 -10.38 13.43 -15.55
N ASP A 158 -9.28 14.09 -15.19
CA ASP A 158 -7.94 13.68 -15.62
C ASP A 158 -7.51 12.39 -14.91
N LEU A 159 -7.84 12.24 -13.63
CA LEU A 159 -7.60 11.01 -12.88
C LEU A 159 -8.41 9.84 -13.47
N LEU A 160 -9.68 10.06 -13.83
CA LEU A 160 -10.51 9.06 -14.49
C LEU A 160 -9.96 8.68 -15.87
N LYS A 161 -9.39 9.62 -16.61
CA LYS A 161 -8.69 9.32 -17.87
C LYS A 161 -7.47 8.42 -17.64
N ILE A 162 -6.66 8.70 -16.61
CA ILE A 162 -5.54 7.82 -16.22
C ILE A 162 -6.05 6.44 -15.82
N MET A 163 -7.05 6.39 -14.95
CA MET A 163 -7.70 5.16 -14.49
C MET A 163 -8.14 4.28 -15.66
N LEU A 164 -8.89 4.82 -16.61
CA LEU A 164 -9.38 4.06 -17.75
C LEU A 164 -8.27 3.68 -18.74
N LYS A 165 -7.26 4.53 -18.94
CA LYS A 165 -6.17 4.24 -19.89
C LYS A 165 -5.11 3.29 -19.35
N LYS A 166 -4.94 3.23 -18.03
CA LYS A 166 -3.89 2.43 -17.36
C LYS A 166 -4.44 1.33 -16.48
N SER A 167 -5.76 1.19 -16.39
CA SER A 167 -6.44 0.28 -15.45
C SER A 167 -5.96 0.51 -14.02
N ASP A 168 -5.94 1.77 -13.59
CA ASP A 168 -5.37 2.17 -12.30
C ASP A 168 -6.31 1.83 -11.13
N ASN A 169 -6.09 0.68 -10.49
CA ASN A 169 -6.88 0.20 -9.36
C ASN A 169 -6.93 1.20 -8.19
N MET A 170 -5.81 1.85 -7.89
CA MET A 170 -5.74 2.77 -6.76
C MET A 170 -6.60 4.00 -6.98
N ILE A 171 -6.62 4.55 -8.19
CA ILE A 171 -7.55 5.63 -8.54
C ILE A 171 -8.99 5.14 -8.47
N ALA A 172 -9.29 3.97 -9.05
CA ALA A 172 -10.63 3.41 -9.07
C ALA A 172 -11.22 3.27 -7.67
N ASP A 173 -10.47 2.66 -6.75
CA ASP A 173 -10.98 2.31 -5.44
C ASP A 173 -11.02 3.48 -4.45
N THR A 174 -10.09 4.43 -4.57
CA THR A 174 -10.17 5.67 -3.79
C THR A 174 -11.37 6.51 -4.23
N VAL A 175 -11.61 6.61 -5.54
CA VAL A 175 -12.82 7.25 -6.09
C VAL A 175 -14.08 6.51 -5.64
N PHE A 176 -14.09 5.19 -5.67
CA PHE A 176 -15.24 4.37 -5.27
C PHE A 176 -15.70 4.64 -3.83
N ARG A 177 -14.77 4.62 -2.87
CA ARG A 177 -15.12 4.94 -1.47
C ARG A 177 -15.44 6.42 -1.27
N MET A 178 -14.86 7.31 -2.07
CA MET A 178 -15.18 8.74 -2.06
C MET A 178 -16.61 9.02 -2.54
N ILE A 179 -17.10 8.30 -3.55
CA ILE A 179 -18.50 8.39 -4.01
C ILE A 179 -19.46 8.05 -2.86
N GLY A 180 -19.20 6.96 -2.14
CA GLY A 180 -20.00 6.56 -0.99
C GLY A 180 -19.98 7.59 0.14
N HIS A 181 -18.80 8.14 0.44
CA HIS A 181 -18.64 9.21 1.42
C HIS A 181 -19.47 10.44 1.04
N ALA A 182 -19.28 10.96 -0.18
CA ALA A 182 -19.90 12.19 -0.65
C ALA A 182 -21.43 12.09 -0.75
N ARG A 183 -21.95 10.91 -1.16
CA ARG A 183 -23.38 10.72 -1.35
C ARG A 183 -24.15 10.63 -0.03
N PHE A 184 -23.57 10.00 0.98
CA PHE A 184 -24.27 9.68 2.23
C PHE A 184 -23.80 10.48 3.44
N ASN A 185 -22.77 11.31 3.30
CA ASN A 185 -22.19 12.10 4.39
C ASN A 185 -21.76 11.23 5.60
N VAL A 186 -21.13 10.08 5.30
CA VAL A 186 -20.59 9.14 6.29
C VAL A 186 -19.14 8.80 5.92
N PRO A 187 -18.28 8.34 6.85
CA PRO A 187 -16.96 7.83 6.48
C PRO A 187 -17.07 6.77 5.36
N GLY A 188 -16.31 6.95 4.28
CA GLY A 188 -16.39 6.08 3.11
C GLY A 188 -15.98 4.64 3.44
N THR A 189 -16.83 3.70 3.02
CA THR A 189 -16.61 2.25 3.14
C THR A 189 -16.94 1.58 1.81
N TRP A 190 -16.48 0.35 1.60
CA TRP A 190 -16.83 -0.43 0.40
C TRP A 190 -18.34 -0.62 0.25
N ARG A 191 -19.05 -0.85 1.36
CA ARG A 191 -20.52 -0.99 1.36
C ARG A 191 -21.20 0.31 0.94
N ALA A 192 -20.81 1.43 1.55
CA ALA A 192 -21.34 2.74 1.16
C ALA A 192 -21.02 3.09 -0.30
N GLY A 193 -19.84 2.72 -0.81
CA GLY A 193 -19.50 2.86 -2.23
C GLY A 193 -20.42 2.05 -3.14
N SER A 194 -20.67 0.79 -2.79
CA SER A 194 -21.56 -0.10 -3.55
C SER A 194 -22.99 0.43 -3.61
N ASP A 195 -23.55 0.79 -2.46
CA ASP A 195 -24.89 1.36 -2.35
C ASP A 195 -25.01 2.66 -3.16
N ALA A 196 -23.98 3.51 -3.10
CA ALA A 196 -23.97 4.78 -3.81
C ALA A 196 -23.91 4.62 -5.33
N VAL A 197 -23.02 3.76 -5.84
CA VAL A 197 -22.92 3.48 -7.28
C VAL A 197 -24.22 2.89 -7.81
N ARG A 198 -24.82 1.93 -7.10
CA ARG A 198 -26.12 1.34 -7.46
C ARG A 198 -27.21 2.40 -7.56
N GLN A 199 -27.34 3.26 -6.54
CA GLN A 199 -28.33 4.33 -6.57
C GLN A 199 -28.07 5.34 -7.70
N ILE A 200 -26.81 5.67 -7.97
CA ILE A 200 -26.44 6.61 -9.03
C ILE A 200 -26.86 6.06 -10.41
N LEU A 201 -26.52 4.81 -10.67
CA LEU A 201 -26.88 4.15 -11.93
C LEU A 201 -28.40 4.10 -12.12
N ARG A 202 -29.15 3.74 -11.07
CA ARG A 202 -30.61 3.66 -11.15
C ARG A 202 -31.28 5.03 -11.32
N GLN A 203 -30.90 6.01 -10.52
CA GLN A 203 -31.63 7.28 -10.42
C GLN A 203 -31.19 8.31 -11.46
N GLN A 204 -29.92 8.31 -11.88
CA GLN A 204 -29.37 9.32 -12.78
C GLN A 204 -29.06 8.76 -14.18
N ALA A 205 -28.86 7.44 -14.32
CA ALA A 205 -28.54 6.81 -15.61
C ALA A 205 -29.62 5.83 -16.12
N GLY A 206 -30.67 5.55 -15.33
CA GLY A 206 -31.76 4.67 -15.73
C GLY A 206 -31.39 3.19 -15.85
N VAL A 207 -30.35 2.73 -15.15
CA VAL A 207 -29.86 1.34 -15.18
C VAL A 207 -30.16 0.65 -13.84
N ASP A 208 -30.93 -0.45 -13.87
CA ASP A 208 -31.24 -1.25 -12.67
C ASP A 208 -30.32 -2.48 -12.59
N ILE A 209 -29.57 -2.58 -11.48
CA ILE A 209 -28.61 -3.66 -11.17
C ILE A 209 -28.79 -4.12 -9.74
#